data_AF-A0A537GPD1-F1
#
_entry.id   AF-A0A537GPD1-F1
#
_cell.length_a   1.000
_cell.length_b   1.000
_cell.length_c   1.000
_cell.angle_alpha   90.00
_cell.angle_beta   90.00
_cell.angle_gamma   90.00
#
_symmetry.space_group_name_H-M   'P 1'
#
loop_
_entity.id
_entity.type
_entity.pdbx_description
1 polymer ?
#
loop_
_entity_poly.entity_id
_entity_poly.type
_entity_poly.pdbx_seq_one_letter_code
_entity_poly.pdbx_strand_id
1 'polypeptide(L)'
;MYYQRPHGRTMKGLTSAERSAKNKRDKKSLVEDGRSHGVLLYDGDNAIGWCAYGLKQEYPRIDNGRNYKRLSLKEDSERLWRIACFFVDRDYRKKGVAKIALKAALDSIKAKGGGVVEAYPVTHKSARAWSKWSNWFWFGTESMFKREKFRLVGPMGPHHLLMRRTVQP
;
A
#
# COMPACT_ATOMS: atom_id res chain seq x y z
N MET A 1 8.41 5.29 -1.94
CA MET A 1 9.29 5.92 -0.93
C MET A 1 8.58 6.60 0.24
N TYR A 2 7.47 7.33 0.06
CA TYR A 2 6.87 8.14 1.14
C TYR A 2 6.67 7.38 2.46
N TYR A 3 6.04 6.20 2.43
CA TYR A 3 5.77 5.39 3.62
C TYR A 3 6.96 4.60 4.14
N GLN A 4 7.98 4.38 3.30
CA GLN A 4 9.19 3.64 3.65
C GLN A 4 10.21 4.51 4.41
N ARG A 5 9.96 5.82 4.51
CA ARG A 5 10.77 6.73 5.35
C ARG A 5 10.04 7.00 6.66
N PRO A 6 10.70 6.90 7.82
CA PRO A 6 10.02 7.07 9.10
C PRO A 6 9.52 8.51 9.31
N HIS A 7 10.18 9.51 8.70
CA HIS A 7 9.90 10.94 8.90
C HIS A 7 9.91 11.74 7.58
N GLY A 8 9.04 12.75 7.48
CA GLY A 8 8.90 13.60 6.30
C GLY A 8 9.98 14.67 6.10
N ARG A 9 10.76 14.99 7.15
CA ARG A 9 11.82 16.01 7.07
C ARG A 9 13.00 15.61 6.18
N THR A 10 13.08 14.34 5.80
CA THR A 10 14.10 13.77 4.90
C THR A 10 14.17 14.39 3.49
N MET A 11 13.20 15.23 3.12
CA MET A 11 13.08 15.87 1.81
C MET A 11 13.00 17.41 1.87
N LYS A 12 13.17 18.01 3.06
CA LYS A 12 13.04 19.46 3.25
C LYS A 12 14.20 20.17 2.54
N GLY A 13 13.90 21.26 1.82
CA GLY A 13 14.91 22.09 1.15
C GLY A 13 15.37 21.61 -0.23
N LEU A 14 14.99 20.40 -0.65
CA LEU A 14 15.35 19.87 -1.97
C LEU A 14 14.47 20.46 -3.09
N THR A 15 15.03 20.60 -4.28
CA THR A 15 14.31 20.84 -5.54
C THR A 15 13.56 19.59 -6.01
N SER A 16 12.73 19.71 -7.05
CA SER A 16 12.03 18.56 -7.62
C SER A 16 12.98 17.49 -8.18
N ALA A 17 14.03 17.92 -8.89
CA ALA A 17 15.03 17.04 -9.48
C ALA A 17 15.80 16.27 -8.40
N GLU A 18 16.26 16.96 -7.35
CA GLU A 18 16.96 16.33 -6.22
C GLU A 18 16.07 15.36 -5.47
N ARG A 19 14.79 15.70 -5.26
CA ARG A 19 13.81 14.78 -4.67
C ARG A 19 13.66 13.51 -5.51
N SER A 20 13.57 13.65 -6.83
CA SER A 20 13.47 12.51 -7.75
C SER A 20 14.71 11.62 -7.69
N ALA A 21 15.90 12.21 -7.82
CA ALA A 21 17.17 11.48 -7.74
C ALA A 21 17.34 10.76 -6.40
N LYS A 22 17.03 11.43 -5.28
CA LYS A 22 17.07 10.82 -3.94
C LYS A 22 16.04 9.68 -3.81
N ASN A 23 14.82 9.86 -4.32
CA ASN A 23 13.81 8.79 -4.31
C ASN A 23 14.27 7.56 -5.08
N LYS A 24 14.89 7.73 -6.26
CA LYS A 24 15.42 6.63 -7.06
C LYS A 24 16.54 5.90 -6.31
N ARG A 25 17.51 6.63 -5.78
CA ARG A 25 18.64 6.07 -5.02
C ARG A 25 18.17 5.31 -3.78
N ASP A 26 17.35 5.94 -2.94
CA ASP A 26 16.84 5.29 -1.72
C ASP A 26 15.99 4.05 -2.07
N LYS A 27 15.21 4.09 -3.16
CA LYS A 27 14.41 2.94 -3.59
C LYS A 27 15.30 1.80 -4.09
N LYS A 28 16.35 2.12 -4.85
CA LYS A 28 17.33 1.15 -5.35
C LYS A 28 17.98 0.40 -4.18
N SER A 29 18.49 1.13 -3.18
CA SER A 29 19.07 0.50 -1.98
C SER A 29 18.07 -0.41 -1.27
N LEU A 30 16.80 0.00 -1.10
CA LEU A 30 15.80 -0.90 -0.49
C LEU A 30 15.51 -2.16 -1.32
N VAL A 31 15.64 -2.10 -2.65
CA VAL A 31 15.49 -3.27 -3.52
C VAL A 31 16.70 -4.19 -3.38
N GLU A 32 17.91 -3.64 -3.42
CA GLU A 32 19.17 -4.39 -3.25
C GLU A 32 19.25 -5.07 -1.88
N ASP A 33 18.72 -4.43 -0.83
CA ASP A 33 18.67 -4.97 0.54
C ASP A 33 17.52 -5.99 0.76
N GLY A 34 16.67 -6.25 -0.25
CA GLY A 34 15.50 -7.12 -0.07
C GLY A 34 14.40 -6.54 0.84
N ARG A 35 14.39 -5.21 1.03
CA ARG A 35 13.46 -4.45 1.90
C ARG A 35 12.47 -3.61 1.09
N SER A 36 12.11 -4.12 -0.07
CA SER A 36 11.15 -3.51 -0.96
C SER A 36 10.42 -4.57 -1.76
N HIS A 37 9.26 -4.95 -1.26
CA HIS A 37 8.40 -5.91 -1.96
C HIS A 37 7.35 -5.22 -2.84
N GLY A 38 7.03 -5.86 -3.95
CA GLY A 38 6.03 -5.38 -4.87
C GLY A 38 5.72 -6.37 -5.98
N VAL A 39 4.50 -6.31 -6.49
CA VAL A 39 4.09 -7.02 -7.70
C VAL A 39 3.99 -6.02 -8.83
N LEU A 40 4.71 -6.26 -9.93
CA LEU A 40 4.54 -5.53 -11.18
C LEU A 40 3.58 -6.31 -12.08
N LEU A 41 2.70 -5.60 -12.77
CA LEU A 41 1.80 -6.17 -13.75
C LEU A 41 2.21 -5.70 -15.13
N TYR A 42 2.29 -6.65 -16.06
CA TYR A 42 2.66 -6.41 -17.44
C TYR A 42 1.55 -6.82 -18.40
N ASP A 43 1.45 -6.09 -19.51
CA ASP A 43 0.70 -6.46 -20.71
C ASP A 43 1.69 -6.49 -21.88
N GLY A 44 2.12 -7.69 -22.26
CA GLY A 44 3.33 -7.90 -23.05
C GLY A 44 4.55 -7.30 -22.36
N ASP A 45 5.25 -6.40 -23.05
CA ASP A 45 6.43 -5.70 -22.52
C ASP A 45 6.09 -4.43 -21.71
N ASN A 46 4.80 -4.06 -21.64
CA ASN A 46 4.38 -2.82 -21.01
C ASN A 46 4.06 -3.01 -19.52
N ALA A 47 4.74 -2.28 -18.64
CA ALA A 47 4.40 -2.25 -17.22
C ALA A 47 3.12 -1.41 -16.98
N ILE A 48 1.99 -2.07 -16.72
CA ILE A 48 0.66 -1.46 -16.63
C ILE A 48 0.19 -1.22 -15.19
N GLY A 49 0.88 -1.78 -14.20
CA GLY A 49 0.48 -1.64 -12.81
C GLY A 49 1.52 -2.11 -11.81
N TRP A 50 1.32 -1.68 -10.56
CA TRP A 50 2.15 -2.07 -9.43
C TRP A 50 1.30 -2.14 -8.15
N CYS A 51 1.48 -3.16 -7.33
CA CYS A 51 1.10 -3.18 -5.92
C CYS A 51 2.34 -3.25 -5.03
N ALA A 52 2.60 -2.20 -4.24
CA ALA A 52 3.65 -2.21 -3.23
C ALA A 52 3.11 -2.83 -1.94
N TYR A 53 3.83 -3.82 -1.42
CA TYR A 53 3.51 -4.47 -0.15
C TYR A 53 4.79 -4.76 0.63
N GLY A 54 4.67 -5.19 1.88
CA GLY A 54 5.84 -5.52 2.70
C GLY A 54 5.49 -5.60 4.18
N LEU A 55 6.46 -5.98 5.00
CA LEU A 55 6.33 -6.08 6.45
C LEU A 55 6.07 -4.72 7.10
N LYS A 56 5.48 -4.74 8.30
CA LYS A 56 5.23 -3.57 9.14
C LYS A 56 6.43 -2.60 9.19
N GLN A 57 7.63 -3.15 9.42
CA GLN A 57 8.89 -2.42 9.58
C GLN A 57 9.40 -1.77 8.29
N GLU A 58 8.94 -2.24 7.12
CA GLU A 58 9.26 -1.62 5.82
C GLU A 58 8.48 -0.32 5.60
N TYR A 59 7.41 -0.08 6.37
CA TYR A 59 6.56 1.10 6.25
C TYR A 59 6.37 1.86 7.57
N PRO A 60 7.47 2.31 8.22
CA PRO A 60 7.43 2.86 9.58
C PRO A 60 6.62 4.15 9.68
N ARG A 61 6.40 4.86 8.56
CA ARG A 61 5.62 6.10 8.57
C ARG A 61 4.15 5.90 8.92
N ILE A 62 3.60 4.73 8.62
CA ILE A 62 2.20 4.41 8.90
C ILE A 62 1.98 4.36 10.41
N ASP A 63 2.88 3.70 11.14
CA ASP A 63 2.87 3.65 12.61
C ASP A 63 3.04 5.03 13.24
N ASN A 64 3.84 5.91 12.61
CA ASN A 64 4.03 7.28 13.07
C ASN A 64 2.83 8.20 12.79
N GLY A 65 1.84 7.74 12.01
CA GLY A 65 0.65 8.50 11.67
C GLY A 65 -0.33 8.62 12.85
N ARG A 66 -0.79 9.85 13.13
CA ARG A 66 -1.76 10.14 14.21
C ARG A 66 -3.03 9.27 14.12
N ASN A 67 -3.55 9.05 12.90
CA ASN A 67 -4.76 8.24 12.71
C ASN A 67 -4.55 6.77 13.05
N TYR A 68 -3.38 6.20 12.72
CA TYR A 68 -3.07 4.81 13.04
C TYR A 68 -2.87 4.64 14.54
N LYS A 69 -2.14 5.55 15.20
CA LYS A 69 -1.93 5.52 16.66
C LYS A 69 -3.25 5.56 17.46
N ARG A 70 -4.25 6.31 16.99
CA ARG A 70 -5.57 6.41 17.64
C ARG A 70 -6.38 5.11 17.63
N LEU A 71 -6.03 4.15 16.78
CA LEU A 71 -6.70 2.84 16.75
C LEU A 71 -6.31 1.96 17.93
N SER A 72 -5.23 2.30 18.65
CA SER A 72 -4.75 1.57 19.83
C SER A 72 -4.68 0.05 19.63
N LEU A 73 -4.20 -0.36 18.44
CA LEU A 73 -4.11 -1.77 18.06
C LEU A 73 -3.11 -2.48 18.97
N LYS A 74 -3.50 -3.66 19.46
CA LYS A 74 -2.57 -4.56 20.16
C LYS A 74 -1.49 -5.02 19.19
N GLU A 75 -0.33 -5.40 19.73
CA GLU A 75 0.68 -6.05 18.92
C GLU A 75 0.16 -7.39 18.41
N ASP A 76 0.38 -7.63 17.13
CA ASP A 76 0.02 -8.89 16.49
C ASP A 76 1.10 -9.93 16.82
N SER A 77 0.67 -11.12 17.27
CA SER A 77 1.56 -12.26 17.52
C SER A 77 2.10 -12.89 16.22
N GLU A 78 1.41 -12.64 15.10
CA GLU A 78 1.79 -13.08 13.76
C GLU A 78 2.56 -11.99 13.01
N ARG A 79 3.25 -12.39 11.92
CA ARG A 79 3.87 -11.44 10.99
C ARG A 79 2.81 -10.50 10.40
N LEU A 80 3.05 -9.20 10.51
CA LEU A 80 2.18 -8.18 9.93
C LEU A 80 2.74 -7.65 8.61
N TRP A 81 1.97 -7.83 7.55
CA TRP A 81 2.18 -7.31 6.20
C TRP A 81 1.27 -6.11 5.95
N ARG A 82 1.67 -5.24 5.03
CA ARG A 82 0.94 -4.04 4.64
C ARG A 82 0.85 -3.96 3.13
N ILE A 83 -0.35 -3.75 2.61
CA ILE A 83 -0.59 -3.31 1.24
C ILE A 83 -0.47 -1.78 1.23
N ALA A 84 0.66 -1.27 0.75
CA ALA A 84 1.04 0.13 0.91
C ALA A 84 0.44 1.04 -0.16
N CYS A 85 0.49 0.65 -1.44
CA CYS A 85 -0.15 1.38 -2.51
C CYS A 85 -0.30 0.57 -3.80
N PHE A 86 -1.16 1.07 -4.67
CA PHE A 86 -1.38 0.63 -6.03
C PHE A 86 -1.04 1.75 -7.00
N PHE A 87 -0.49 1.36 -8.14
CA PHE A 87 -0.45 2.17 -9.35
C PHE A 87 -1.10 1.35 -10.46
N VAL A 88 -1.91 2.03 -11.27
CA VAL A 88 -2.50 1.46 -12.48
C VAL A 88 -2.37 2.52 -13.57
N ASP A 89 -1.79 2.12 -14.68
CA ASP A 89 -1.70 2.94 -15.88
C ASP A 89 -3.08 3.48 -16.26
N ARG A 90 -3.12 4.75 -16.71
CA ARG A 90 -4.37 5.46 -16.95
C ARG A 90 -5.29 4.68 -17.90
N ASP A 91 -4.73 4.09 -18.94
CA ASP A 91 -5.49 3.45 -20.02
C ASP A 91 -5.91 2.02 -19.65
N TYR A 92 -5.42 1.54 -18.49
CA TYR A 92 -5.75 0.26 -17.88
C TYR A 92 -6.63 0.39 -16.62
N ARG A 93 -6.99 1.61 -16.23
CA ARG A 93 -7.89 1.84 -15.09
C ARG A 93 -9.27 1.27 -15.37
N LYS A 94 -9.96 0.86 -14.29
CA LYS A 94 -11.30 0.22 -14.32
C LYS A 94 -11.39 -1.13 -15.04
N LYS A 95 -10.29 -1.64 -15.61
CA LYS A 95 -10.22 -2.97 -16.22
C LYS A 95 -9.88 -4.09 -15.22
N GLY A 96 -9.88 -3.80 -13.92
CA GLY A 96 -9.62 -4.79 -12.87
C GLY A 96 -8.15 -4.98 -12.49
N VAL A 97 -7.21 -4.27 -13.11
CA VAL A 97 -5.76 -4.38 -12.86
C VAL A 97 -5.38 -4.30 -11.37
N ALA A 98 -5.92 -3.35 -10.61
CA ALA A 98 -5.63 -3.25 -9.17
C ALA A 98 -6.10 -4.50 -8.37
N LYS A 99 -7.17 -5.17 -8.80
CA LYS A 99 -7.65 -6.40 -8.17
C LYS A 99 -6.69 -7.55 -8.42
N ILE A 100 -6.21 -7.67 -9.66
CA ILE A 100 -5.19 -8.66 -10.04
C ILE A 100 -3.91 -8.41 -9.22
N ALA A 101 -3.49 -7.14 -9.09
CA ALA A 101 -2.31 -6.77 -8.32
C ALA A 101 -2.46 -7.13 -6.83
N LEU A 102 -3.65 -6.90 -6.24
CA LEU A 102 -3.94 -7.28 -4.86
C LEU A 102 -3.86 -8.79 -4.68
N LYS A 103 -4.53 -9.56 -5.56
CA LYS A 103 -4.52 -11.02 -5.49
C LYS A 103 -3.08 -11.55 -5.57
N ALA A 104 -2.30 -11.10 -6.55
CA ALA A 104 -0.91 -11.51 -6.70
C ALA A 104 -0.04 -11.10 -5.50
N ALA A 105 -0.29 -9.95 -4.87
CA ALA A 105 0.40 -9.55 -3.64
C ALA A 105 0.06 -10.50 -2.47
N LEU A 106 -1.19 -10.91 -2.33
CA LEU A 106 -1.62 -11.87 -1.31
C LEU A 106 -1.03 -13.27 -1.56
N ASP A 107 -0.98 -13.72 -2.81
CA ASP A 107 -0.36 -15.00 -3.18
C ASP A 107 1.16 -14.96 -2.89
N SER A 108 1.81 -13.82 -3.14
CA SER A 108 3.22 -13.61 -2.79
C SER A 108 3.46 -13.57 -1.27
N ILE A 109 2.55 -12.97 -0.49
CA ILE A 109 2.60 -13.00 0.98
C ILE A 109 2.43 -14.43 1.49
N LYS A 110 1.48 -15.19 0.92
CA LYS A 110 1.28 -16.61 1.23
C LYS A 110 2.56 -17.41 1.04
N ALA A 111 3.19 -17.29 -0.13
CA ALA A 111 4.46 -17.95 -0.44
C ALA A 111 5.62 -17.57 0.51
N LYS A 112 5.52 -16.43 1.22
CA LYS A 112 6.49 -15.96 2.23
C LYS A 112 6.14 -16.37 3.67
N GLY A 113 5.21 -17.32 3.83
CA GLY A 113 4.80 -17.85 5.12
C GLY A 113 3.61 -17.12 5.75
N GLY A 114 2.88 -16.30 4.98
CA GLY A 114 1.61 -15.72 5.43
C GLY A 114 1.72 -14.74 6.61
N GLY A 115 0.59 -14.50 7.27
CA GLY A 115 0.42 -13.60 8.41
C GLY A 115 -0.78 -12.66 8.27
N VAL A 116 -0.87 -11.68 9.16
CA VAL A 116 -1.89 -10.63 9.13
C VAL A 116 -1.53 -9.62 8.04
N VAL A 117 -2.46 -9.31 7.16
CA VAL A 117 -2.30 -8.32 6.09
C VAL A 117 -3.19 -7.12 6.38
N GLU A 118 -2.61 -5.93 6.49
CA GLU A 118 -3.29 -4.66 6.62
C GLU A 118 -3.44 -3.95 5.27
N ALA A 119 -4.55 -3.24 5.12
CA ALA A 119 -4.81 -2.35 4.00
C ALA A 119 -5.55 -1.09 4.45
N TYR A 120 -5.41 -0.02 3.66
CA TYR A 120 -5.89 1.32 4.01
C TYR A 120 -6.85 1.95 2.99
N PRO A 121 -7.88 1.21 2.50
CA PRO A 121 -8.69 1.67 1.38
C PRO A 121 -9.46 2.97 1.67
N VAL A 122 -9.81 3.68 0.60
CA VAL A 122 -10.73 4.81 0.71
C VAL A 122 -12.15 4.35 1.08
N THR A 123 -12.84 5.16 1.89
CA THR A 123 -14.24 4.90 2.24
C THR A 123 -15.13 4.98 1.00
N HIS A 124 -16.24 4.23 0.96
CA HIS A 124 -17.20 4.31 -0.15
C HIS A 124 -17.71 5.74 -0.40
N LYS A 125 -17.96 6.51 0.68
CA LYS A 125 -18.34 7.93 0.60
C LYS A 125 -17.25 8.75 -0.09
N SER A 126 -15.99 8.56 0.29
CA SER A 126 -14.86 9.29 -0.33
C SER A 126 -14.65 8.87 -1.77
N ALA A 127 -14.76 7.58 -2.09
CA ALA A 127 -14.66 7.10 -3.46
C ALA A 127 -15.72 7.71 -4.39
N ARG A 128 -16.92 8.05 -3.87
CA ARG A 128 -17.99 8.72 -4.62
C ARG A 128 -17.82 10.24 -4.70
N ALA A 129 -17.34 10.87 -3.62
CA ALA A 129 -17.25 12.32 -3.51
C ALA A 129 -16.05 12.92 -4.24
N TRP A 130 -14.95 12.18 -4.34
CA TRP A 130 -13.71 12.69 -4.93
C TRP A 130 -13.59 12.32 -6.42
N SER A 131 -13.15 13.28 -7.24
CA SER A 131 -12.89 13.03 -8.66
C SER A 131 -11.81 11.95 -8.82
N LYS A 132 -11.83 11.27 -9.98
CA LYS A 132 -10.90 10.20 -10.39
C LYS A 132 -9.41 10.58 -10.36
N TRP A 133 -9.10 11.85 -10.08
CA TRP A 133 -7.76 12.43 -10.09
C TRP A 133 -7.17 12.64 -8.69
N SER A 134 -7.92 12.34 -7.63
CA SER A 134 -7.35 12.38 -6.28
C SER A 134 -6.32 11.26 -6.08
N ASN A 135 -5.20 11.61 -5.47
CA ASN A 135 -4.11 10.71 -5.05
C ASN A 135 -4.55 9.63 -4.04
N TRP A 136 -5.78 9.68 -3.55
CA TRP A 136 -6.32 8.76 -2.56
C TRP A 136 -6.66 7.37 -3.12
N PHE A 137 -6.95 7.25 -4.41
CA PHE A 137 -7.25 5.94 -5.04
C PHE A 137 -6.06 4.99 -5.07
N TRP A 138 -4.85 5.48 -4.78
CA TRP A 138 -3.66 4.65 -4.69
C TRP A 138 -3.74 3.63 -3.55
N PHE A 139 -4.70 3.74 -2.63
CA PHE A 139 -4.93 2.72 -1.59
C PHE A 139 -5.99 1.68 -1.95
N GLY A 140 -6.59 1.75 -3.14
CA GLY A 140 -7.71 0.90 -3.52
C GLY A 140 -9.01 1.27 -2.78
N THR A 141 -10.08 0.51 -3.05
CA THR A 141 -11.43 0.77 -2.51
C THR A 141 -11.83 -0.29 -1.49
N GLU A 142 -12.69 0.08 -0.54
CA GLU A 142 -13.25 -0.85 0.45
C GLU A 142 -13.86 -2.10 -0.21
N SER A 143 -14.60 -1.92 -1.30
CA SER A 143 -15.21 -3.02 -2.06
C SER A 143 -14.20 -3.99 -2.67
N MET A 144 -13.01 -3.51 -3.05
CA MET A 144 -11.94 -4.36 -3.56
C MET A 144 -11.41 -5.29 -2.48
N PHE A 145 -11.14 -4.76 -1.28
CA PHE A 145 -10.63 -5.55 -0.16
C PHE A 145 -11.68 -6.50 0.43
N LYS A 146 -12.97 -6.09 0.49
CA LYS A 146 -14.05 -6.99 0.92
C LYS A 146 -14.15 -8.25 0.07
N ARG A 147 -13.96 -8.14 -1.26
CA ARG A 147 -13.94 -9.30 -2.18
C ARG A 147 -12.80 -10.26 -1.86
N GLU A 148 -11.67 -9.72 -1.42
CA GLU A 148 -10.53 -10.50 -0.92
C GLU A 148 -10.65 -10.83 0.58
N LYS A 149 -11.87 -10.89 1.12
CA LYS A 149 -12.16 -11.34 2.50
C LYS A 149 -11.49 -10.51 3.60
N PHE A 150 -11.09 -9.27 3.31
CA PHE A 150 -10.67 -8.34 4.37
C PHE A 150 -11.87 -7.89 5.20
N ARG A 151 -11.66 -7.78 6.50
CA ARG A 151 -12.63 -7.29 7.48
C ARG A 151 -12.25 -5.89 7.94
N LEU A 152 -13.26 -5.07 8.22
CA LEU A 152 -13.07 -3.73 8.78
C LEU A 152 -12.55 -3.86 10.22
N VAL A 153 -11.50 -3.11 10.54
CA VAL A 153 -11.00 -2.93 11.91
C VAL A 153 -11.54 -1.62 12.48
N GLY A 154 -11.51 -0.55 11.67
CA GLY A 154 -12.03 0.74 12.09
C GLY A 154 -11.71 1.87 11.11
N PRO A 155 -12.24 3.08 11.36
CA PRO A 155 -11.92 4.24 10.55
C PRO A 155 -10.48 4.72 10.77
N MET A 156 -9.74 4.99 9.70
CA MET A 156 -8.39 5.56 9.74
C MET A 156 -8.43 7.01 9.27
N GLY A 157 -9.07 7.86 10.07
CA GLY A 157 -9.41 9.23 9.68
C GLY A 157 -10.68 9.29 8.80
N PRO A 158 -11.02 10.47 8.24
CA PRO A 158 -12.32 10.68 7.58
C PRO A 158 -12.45 10.00 6.21
N HIS A 159 -11.32 9.66 5.58
CA HIS A 159 -11.29 9.21 4.18
C HIS A 159 -10.82 7.77 3.98
N HIS A 160 -10.23 7.16 5.00
CA HIS A 160 -9.66 5.82 4.92
C HIS A 160 -10.21 4.91 6.01
N LEU A 161 -10.15 3.62 5.74
CA LEU A 161 -10.43 2.55 6.69
C LEU A 161 -9.13 1.81 6.99
N LEU A 162 -9.03 1.20 8.17
CA LEU A 162 -8.12 0.07 8.38
C LEU A 162 -8.90 -1.21 8.15
N MET A 163 -8.41 -2.05 7.24
CA MET A 163 -8.95 -3.39 7.01
C MET A 163 -7.86 -4.43 7.17
N ARG A 164 -8.22 -5.60 7.69
CA ARG A 164 -7.29 -6.72 7.92
C ARG A 164 -7.82 -8.05 7.37
N ARG A 165 -6.90 -8.92 6.96
CA ARG A 165 -7.15 -10.34 6.67
C ARG A 165 -5.93 -11.15 7.12
N THR A 166 -6.14 -12.35 7.66
CA THR A 166 -5.06 -13.33 7.84
C THR A 166 -4.92 -14.17 6.57
N VAL A 167 -3.67 -14.32 6.12
CA VAL A 167 -3.28 -15.20 5.01
C VAL A 167 -2.49 -16.36 5.61
N GLN A 168 -2.96 -17.59 5.41
CA GLN A 168 -2.24 -18.79 5.83
C GLN A 168 -1.19 -19.16 4.76
N PRO A 169 -0.06 -19.80 5.15
CA PRO A 169 0.95 -20.36 4.23
C PRO A 169 0.38 -21.28 3.15
#